data_AF-A0A920QKY7-F1
#
_entry.id   AF-A0A920QKY7-F1
#
_cell.length_a   1.000
_cell.length_b   1.000
_cell.length_c   1.000
_cell.angle_alpha   90.00
_cell.angle_beta   90.00
_cell.angle_gamma   90.00
#
_symmetry.space_group_name_H-M   'P 1'
#
loop_
_entity.id
_entity.type
_entity.pdbx_description
1 polymer ?
#
loop_
_entity_poly.entity_id
_entity_poly.type
_entity_poly.pdbx_seq_one_letter_code
_entity_poly.pdbx_strand_id
1 'polypeptide(L)' 'MGASVSEVLIDRFTGQLNLERSDLLIDIGESINPGIDRGQIIGGFYSRSRMGNQ' A
#
# COMPACT_ATOMS: atom_id res chain seq x y z
N MET A 1 -10.48 -0.60 -12.28
CA MET A 1 -9.01 -0.83 -12.45
C MET A 1 -8.26 0.12 -11.53
N GLY A 2 -6.98 -0.08 -11.22
CA GLY A 2 -6.27 0.79 -10.28
C GLY A 2 -4.76 0.84 -10.53
N ALA A 3 -4.12 1.87 -9.98
CA ALA A 3 -2.69 2.08 -9.99
C ALA A 3 -2.21 2.43 -8.58
N SER A 4 -0.99 2.04 -8.24
CA SER A 4 -0.34 2.43 -7.00
C SER A 4 1.10 2.87 -7.25
N VAL A 5 1.55 3.82 -6.46
CA VAL A 5 2.92 4.31 -6.44
C VAL A 5 3.40 4.26 -5.00
N SER A 6 4.60 3.72 -4.78
CA SER A 6 5.16 3.60 -3.43
C SER A 6 6.60 4.07 -3.42
N GLU A 7 6.91 4.86 -2.40
CA GLU A 7 8.23 5.34 -2.08
C GLU A 7 8.80 4.48 -0.95
N VAL A 8 10.02 3.97 -1.19
CA VAL A 8 10.70 3.07 -0.25
C VAL A 8 12.13 3.53 -0.05
N LEU A 9 12.60 3.39 1.19
CA LEU A 9 13.99 3.54 1.54
C LEU A 9 14.61 2.15 1.66
N ILE A 10 15.74 1.93 0.98
CA ILE A 10 16.48 0.66 1.03
C ILE A 10 17.87 0.92 1.59
N ASP A 11 18.18 0.27 2.70
CA ASP A 11 19.56 0.20 3.20
C ASP A 11 20.34 -0.83 2.37
N ARG A 12 21.35 -0.36 1.65
CA ARG A 12 22.16 -1.19 0.73
C ARG A 12 23.11 -2.14 1.45
N PHE A 13 23.40 -1.91 2.73
CA PHE A 13 24.32 -2.74 3.51
C PHE A 13 23.59 -3.81 4.32
N THR A 14 22.40 -3.49 4.82
CA THR A 14 21.58 -4.44 5.61
C THR A 14 20.50 -5.12 4.78
N GLY A 15 20.16 -4.57 3.61
CA GLY A 15 19.03 -5.02 2.79
C GLY A 15 17.66 -4.63 3.35
N GLN A 16 17.61 -3.86 4.44
CA GLN A 16 16.35 -3.45 5.05
C GLN A 16 15.58 -2.51 4.14
N LEU A 17 14.27 -2.74 4.03
CA LEU A 17 13.34 -1.93 3.27
C LEU A 17 12.32 -1.27 4.20
N ASN A 18 12.28 0.05 4.19
CA ASN A 18 11.29 0.84 4.89
C ASN A 18 10.34 1.49 3.88
N LEU A 19 9.04 1.36 4.12
CA LEU A 19 8.02 2.05 3.35
C LEU A 19 7.75 3.41 3.96
N GLU A 20 8.13 4.46 3.24
CA GLU A 20 7.95 5.84 3.67
C GLU A 20 6.55 6.31 3.35
N ARG A 21 6.10 6.06 2.11
CA ARG A 21 4.81 6.52 1.62
C ARG A 21 4.29 5.63 0.50
N SER A 22 2.96 5.49 0.42
CA SER A 22 2.30 4.90 -0.74
C SER A 22 1.02 5.66 -1.07
N ASP A 23 0.83 5.91 -2.36
CA ASP A 23 -0.36 6.53 -2.92
C ASP A 23 -1.08 5.47 -3.78
N LEU A 24 -2.35 5.22 -3.46
CA LEU A 24 -3.20 4.26 -4.17
C LEU A 24 -4.36 4.98 -4.86
N LEU A 25 -4.49 4.76 -6.17
CA LEU A 25 -5.62 5.19 -6.97
C LEU A 25 -6.39 3.96 -7.44
N ILE A 26 -7.62 3.83 -7.00
CA ILE A 26 -8.47 2.71 -7.40
C ILE A 26 -9.76 3.29 -7.96
N ASP A 27 -10.11 2.86 -9.16
CA ASP A 27 -11.43 3.10 -9.73
C ASP A 27 -12.42 2.18 -9.02
N ILE A 28 -13.16 2.77 -8.08
CA ILE A 28 -14.08 2.11 -7.13
C ILE A 28 -15.53 2.10 -7.64
N GLY A 29 -15.84 2.69 -8.81
CA GLY A 29 -17.22 2.82 -9.28
C GLY A 29 -18.10 3.57 -8.26
N GLU A 30 -19.36 3.16 -8.10
CA GLU A 30 -20.25 3.73 -7.07
C GLU A 30 -19.97 3.05 -5.71
N SER A 31 -19.18 3.71 -4.86
CA SER A 31 -18.84 3.22 -3.53
C SER A 31 -20.09 3.08 -2.65
N ILE A 32 -20.41 1.84 -2.26
CA ILE A 32 -21.50 1.53 -1.32
C ILE A 32 -21.15 2.03 0.10
N ASN A 33 -19.87 2.05 0.48
CA ASN A 33 -19.41 2.64 1.73
C ASN A 33 -17.93 3.08 1.67
N PRO A 34 -17.66 4.37 1.40
CA PRO A 34 -16.31 4.90 1.23
C PRO A 34 -15.35 4.66 2.41
N GLY A 35 -15.88 4.48 3.63
CA GLY A 35 -15.08 4.22 4.83
C GLY A 35 -14.54 2.80 4.90
N ILE A 36 -15.36 1.81 4.51
CA ILE A 36 -14.96 0.39 4.47
C ILE A 36 -14.03 0.16 3.29
N ASP A 37 -14.34 0.77 2.14
CA ASP A 37 -13.55 0.65 0.92
C ASP A 37 -12.12 1.17 1.15
N ARG A 38 -11.98 2.33 1.79
CA ARG A 38 -10.68 2.87 2.18
C ARG A 38 -9.92 1.96 3.15
N GLY A 39 -10.61 1.38 4.14
CA GLY A 39 -10.02 0.46 5.11
C GLY A 39 -9.51 -0.84 4.49
N GLN A 40 -10.25 -1.43 3.55
CA GLN A 40 -9.86 -2.63 2.80
C GLN A 40 -8.66 -2.36 1.89
N ILE A 41 -8.62 -1.20 1.22
CA ILE A 41 -7.53 -0.80 0.32
C ILE A 41 -6.23 -0.55 1.11
N ILE A 42 -6.31 0.24 2.18
CA ILE A 42 -5.14 0.54 3.03
C ILE A 42 -4.67 -0.72 3.77
N GLY A 43 -5.60 -1.50 4.32
CA GLY A 43 -5.29 -2.73 5.05
C GLY A 43 -4.68 -3.80 4.16
N GLY A 44 -5.22 -4.03 2.96
CA GLY A 44 -4.69 -4.98 1.99
C GLY A 44 -3.30 -4.57 1.48
N PHE A 45 -3.10 -3.28 1.18
CA PHE A 45 -1.81 -2.77 0.73
C PHE A 45 -0.74 -2.86 1.82
N TYR A 46 -1.02 -2.32 3.02
CA TYR A 46 -0.06 -2.31 4.13
C TYR A 46 0.26 -3.72 4.66
N SER A 47 -0.73 -4.61 4.69
CA SER A 47 -0.52 -6.00 5.11
C SER A 47 0.31 -6.79 4.09
N ARG A 48 0.18 -6.49 2.79
CA ARG A 48 1.01 -7.12 1.75
C ARG A 48 2.42 -6.53 1.69
N SER A 49 2.54 -5.22 1.93
CA SER A 49 3.82 -4.52 1.89
C SER A 49 4.77 -4.92 3.04
N ARG A 50 4.24 -5.45 4.14
CA ARG A 50 5.02 -6.01 5.25
C ARG A 50 5.48 -7.46 5.07
N MET A 51 5.08 -8.15 3.99
CA MET A 51 5.53 -9.53 3.72
C MET A 51 6.96 -9.64 3.18
N GLY A 52 7.67 -8.53 2.96
CA GLY A 52 9.08 -8.51 2.55
C GLY A 52 10.10 -8.46 3.71
N ASN A 53 9.65 -8.57 4.96
CA ASN A 53 10.51 -8.40 6.15
C ASN A 53 10.58 -9.68 7.02
N GLN A 54 10.56 -10.85 6.38
CA GLN A 54 11.01 -12.12 6.98
C GLN A 54 12.18 -12.66 6.16
#